data_AF-A0A7X9BCZ2-F1
#
_entry.id   AF-A0A7X9BCZ2-F1
#
_cell.length_a   1.000
_cell.length_b   1.000
_cell.length_c   1.000
_cell.angle_alpha   90.00
_cell.angle_beta   90.00
_cell.angle_gamma   90.00
#
_symmetry.space_group_name_H-M   'P 1'
#
loop_
_entity.id
_entity.type
_entity.pdbx_description
1 polymer ?
#
loop_
_entity_poly.entity_id
_entity_poly.type
_entity_poly.pdbx_seq_one_letter_code
_entity_poly.pdbx_strand_id
1 'polypeptide(L)'
;TIFWQLSGIYESIVMFNDGTVEILSNPMSDFYIPGYAGLLKFEFIATILFLVLAAYLIFLFFKKSTKFPKYYILLWISSIIFVVIDYIILSSLIIPIEMKQIIKESLAEAEIEMGRTIIVSIIWSLYIIKSKKVKAIFIRN
;
A
#
# COMPACT_ATOMS: atom_id res chain seq x y z
N THR A 1 -3.06 -4.88 8.58
CA THR A 1 -3.04 -5.29 7.16
C THR A 1 -4.42 -5.16 6.55
N ILE A 2 -5.43 -5.98 6.87
CA ILE A 2 -6.77 -5.80 6.26
C ILE A 2 -7.54 -4.61 6.83
N PHE A 3 -7.54 -4.43 8.15
CA PHE A 3 -8.21 -3.27 8.79
C PHE A 3 -7.67 -1.94 8.24
N TRP A 4 -6.34 -1.83 8.14
CA TRP A 4 -5.67 -0.67 7.54
C TRP A 4 -5.99 -0.47 6.04
N GLN A 5 -6.17 -1.54 5.26
CA GLN A 5 -6.62 -1.42 3.87
C GLN A 5 -8.07 -0.91 3.79
N LEU A 6 -8.93 -1.38 4.71
CA LEU A 6 -10.32 -0.93 4.76
C LEU A 6 -10.42 0.54 5.21
N SER A 7 -9.60 0.98 6.16
CA SER A 7 -9.54 2.39 6.55
C SER A 7 -9.04 3.26 5.41
N GLY A 8 -7.97 2.86 4.70
CA GLY A 8 -7.46 3.61 3.55
C GLY A 8 -8.48 3.72 2.40
N ILE A 9 -9.25 2.65 2.14
CA ILE A 9 -10.36 2.69 1.17
C ILE A 9 -11.45 3.67 1.63
N TYR A 10 -11.82 3.63 2.91
CA TYR A 10 -12.81 4.53 3.47
C TYR A 10 -12.38 6.01 3.37
N GLU A 11 -11.14 6.32 3.76
CA GLU A 11 -10.56 7.66 3.66
C GLU A 11 -10.54 8.16 2.22
N SER A 12 -10.10 7.31 1.28
CA SER A 12 -10.13 7.63 -0.15
C SER A 12 -11.54 7.99 -0.61
N ILE A 13 -12.55 7.19 -0.24
CA ILE A 13 -13.96 7.44 -0.60
C ILE A 13 -14.46 8.77 -0.01
N VAL A 14 -14.09 9.06 1.25
CA VAL A 14 -14.46 10.33 1.90
C VAL A 14 -13.85 11.51 1.13
N MET A 15 -12.55 11.47 0.82
CA MET A 15 -11.87 12.55 0.08
C MET A 15 -12.43 12.77 -1.33
N PHE A 16 -12.87 11.69 -2.01
CA PHE A 16 -13.53 11.82 -3.32
C PHE A 16 -14.95 12.41 -3.22
N ASN A 17 -15.61 12.30 -2.07
CA ASN A 17 -17.00 12.75 -1.89
C ASN A 17 -17.12 14.13 -1.24
N ASP A 18 -16.15 14.55 -0.42
CA ASP A 18 -16.22 15.81 0.33
C ASP A 18 -15.73 17.05 -0.43
N GLY A 19 -15.28 16.86 -1.68
CA GLY A 19 -14.78 17.93 -2.56
C GLY A 19 -13.30 18.25 -2.37
N THR A 20 -12.60 17.59 -1.43
CA THR A 20 -11.16 17.79 -1.20
C THR A 20 -10.34 17.53 -2.46
N VAL A 21 -10.64 16.46 -3.20
CA VAL A 21 -9.94 16.14 -4.45
C VAL A 21 -10.13 17.21 -5.52
N GLU A 22 -11.31 17.85 -5.57
CA GLU A 22 -11.60 18.93 -6.51
C GLU A 22 -10.78 20.18 -6.19
N ILE A 23 -10.68 20.54 -4.91
CA ILE A 23 -9.86 21.68 -4.44
C ILE A 23 -8.37 21.45 -4.74
N LEU A 24 -7.86 20.23 -4.50
CA LEU A 24 -6.44 19.91 -4.71
C LEU A 24 -6.07 19.69 -6.18
N SER A 25 -7.05 19.49 -7.06
CA SER A 25 -6.83 19.19 -8.48
C SER A 25 -7.23 20.33 -9.43
N ASN A 26 -7.83 21.41 -8.90
CA ASN A 26 -8.22 22.55 -9.70
C ASN A 26 -7.05 23.55 -9.82
N PRO A 27 -6.56 23.87 -11.04
CA PRO A 27 -5.48 24.84 -11.24
C PRO A 27 -5.77 26.26 -10.73
N MET A 28 -7.05 26.60 -10.50
CA MET A 28 -7.49 27.89 -9.97
C MET A 28 -7.49 27.94 -8.43
N SER A 29 -7.18 26.84 -7.76
CA SER A 29 -7.13 26.73 -6.30
C SER A 29 -5.75 27.08 -5.77
N ASP A 30 -5.69 27.80 -4.65
CA ASP A 30 -4.43 28.09 -3.93
C ASP A 30 -3.75 26.81 -3.40
N PHE A 31 -4.51 25.72 -3.28
CA PHE A 31 -4.03 24.40 -2.81
C PHE A 31 -3.77 23.42 -3.95
N TYR A 32 -3.69 23.88 -5.20
CA TYR A 32 -3.49 23.02 -6.36
C TYR A 32 -2.18 22.23 -6.29
N ILE A 33 -2.28 20.91 -6.39
CA ILE A 33 -1.14 20.00 -6.50
C ILE A 33 -1.25 19.23 -7.82
N PRO A 34 -0.42 19.55 -8.82
CA PRO A 34 -0.43 18.86 -10.11
C PRO A 34 -0.26 17.35 -9.93
N GLY A 35 -1.19 16.56 -10.46
CA GLY A 35 -1.11 15.09 -10.45
C GLY A 35 -1.61 14.41 -9.17
N TYR A 36 -2.03 15.16 -8.14
CA TYR A 36 -2.47 14.58 -6.86
C TYR A 36 -3.72 13.68 -6.98
N ALA A 37 -4.72 14.08 -7.77
CA ALA A 37 -5.85 13.18 -8.07
C ALA A 37 -5.43 11.88 -8.78
N GLY A 38 -4.36 11.93 -9.57
CA GLY A 38 -3.80 10.73 -10.20
C GLY A 38 -3.19 9.79 -9.17
N LEU A 39 -2.42 10.35 -8.23
CA LEU A 39 -1.84 9.62 -7.09
C LEU A 39 -2.93 8.95 -6.24
N LEU A 40 -3.96 9.69 -5.83
CA LEU A 40 -5.06 9.13 -5.02
C LEU A 40 -5.79 7.99 -5.75
N LYS A 41 -6.02 8.12 -7.07
CA LYS A 41 -6.62 7.02 -7.86
C LYS A 41 -5.71 5.80 -7.89
N PHE A 42 -4.41 6.00 -8.03
CA PHE A 42 -3.42 4.92 -8.01
C PHE A 42 -3.41 4.19 -6.65
N GLU A 43 -3.34 4.94 -5.54
CA GLU A 43 -3.39 4.39 -4.18
C GLU A 43 -4.69 3.61 -3.93
N PHE A 44 -5.83 4.15 -4.34
CA PHE A 44 -7.13 3.50 -4.20
C PHE A 44 -7.19 2.16 -4.94
N ILE A 45 -6.78 2.14 -6.22
CA ILE A 45 -6.75 0.91 -7.03
C ILE A 45 -5.78 -0.10 -6.43
N ALA A 46 -4.58 0.33 -6.03
CA ALA A 46 -3.59 -0.54 -5.42
C ALA A 46 -4.10 -1.16 -4.12
N THR A 47 -4.76 -0.37 -3.27
CA THR A 47 -5.32 -0.84 -1.99
C THR A 47 -6.38 -1.92 -2.22
N ILE A 48 -7.26 -1.74 -3.22
CA ILE A 48 -8.25 -2.76 -3.61
C ILE A 48 -7.55 -4.03 -4.10
N LEU A 49 -6.52 -3.92 -4.95
CA LEU A 49 -5.76 -5.07 -5.43
C LEU A 49 -5.08 -5.83 -4.29
N PHE A 50 -4.49 -5.12 -3.32
CA PHE A 50 -3.90 -5.74 -2.14
C PHE A 50 -4.93 -6.42 -1.24
N LEU A 51 -6.12 -5.84 -1.10
CA LEU A 51 -7.22 -6.46 -0.36
C LEU A 51 -7.68 -7.77 -1.02
N VAL A 52 -7.85 -7.78 -2.35
CA VAL A 52 -8.19 -8.97 -3.12
C VAL A 52 -7.10 -10.03 -3.00
N LEU A 53 -5.83 -9.65 -3.10
CA LEU A 53 -4.70 -10.57 -2.96
C LEU A 53 -4.61 -11.15 -1.53
N ALA A 54 -4.87 -10.34 -0.50
CA ALA A 54 -4.93 -10.79 0.88
C ALA A 54 -6.07 -11.79 1.10
N ALA A 55 -7.27 -11.52 0.57
CA ALA A 55 -8.41 -12.45 0.63
C ALA A 55 -8.10 -13.77 -0.10
N TYR A 56 -7.48 -13.69 -1.28
CA TYR A 56 -7.05 -14.87 -2.03
C TYR A 56 -6.01 -15.71 -1.26
N LEU A 57 -5.08 -15.06 -0.55
CA LEU A 57 -4.12 -15.75 0.30
C LEU A 57 -4.78 -16.46 1.49
N ILE A 58 -5.79 -15.85 2.11
CA ILE A 58 -6.59 -16.49 3.16
C ILE A 58 -7.26 -17.75 2.60
N PHE A 59 -7.86 -17.66 1.41
CA PHE A 59 -8.45 -18.82 0.75
C PHE A 59 -7.41 -19.93 0.48
N LEU A 60 -6.23 -19.59 -0.05
CA LEU A 60 -5.15 -20.56 -0.29
C LEU A 60 -4.61 -21.19 1.01
N PHE A 61 -4.57 -20.41 2.09
CA PHE A 61 -4.15 -20.87 3.40
C PHE A 61 -5.08 -21.96 3.92
N PHE A 62 -6.40 -21.73 3.90
CA PHE A 62 -7.39 -22.72 4.32
C PHE A 62 -7.43 -23.96 3.42
N LYS A 63 -7.19 -23.77 2.12
CA LYS A 63 -7.06 -24.89 1.16
C LYS A 63 -5.76 -25.70 1.33
N LYS A 64 -4.83 -25.27 2.20
CA LYS A 64 -3.49 -25.87 2.34
C LYS A 64 -2.76 -26.01 0.99
N SER A 65 -2.97 -25.05 0.10
CA SER A 65 -2.47 -25.14 -1.27
C SER A 65 -0.97 -24.89 -1.35
N THR A 66 -0.26 -25.67 -2.16
CA THR A 66 1.17 -25.48 -2.44
C THR A 66 1.51 -24.14 -3.10
N LYS A 67 0.49 -23.45 -3.62
CA LYS A 67 0.60 -22.10 -4.17
C LYS A 67 0.76 -21.02 -3.10
N PHE A 68 0.28 -21.26 -1.87
CA PHE A 68 0.25 -20.24 -0.80
C PHE A 68 1.61 -19.57 -0.56
N PRO A 69 2.74 -20.30 -0.35
CA PRO A 69 4.04 -19.68 -0.10
C PRO A 69 4.48 -18.73 -1.21
N LYS A 70 4.22 -19.10 -2.48
CA LYS A 70 4.61 -18.30 -3.65
C LYS A 70 3.83 -16.98 -3.71
N TYR A 71 2.50 -17.03 -3.56
CA TYR A 71 1.68 -15.81 -3.58
C TYR A 71 1.91 -14.94 -2.35
N TYR A 72 2.29 -15.52 -1.21
CA TYR A 72 2.60 -14.78 0.00
C TYR A 72 3.89 -13.97 -0.15
N ILE A 73 4.93 -14.56 -0.75
CA ILE A 73 6.16 -13.84 -1.09
C ILE A 73 5.87 -12.75 -2.13
N LEU A 74 5.04 -13.06 -3.14
CA LEU A 74 4.61 -12.07 -4.13
C LEU A 74 3.94 -10.86 -3.47
N LEU A 75 3.02 -11.08 -2.50
CA LEU A 75 2.38 -10.01 -1.76
C LEU A 75 3.40 -9.07 -1.09
N TRP A 76 4.41 -9.63 -0.40
CA TRP A 76 5.43 -8.82 0.28
C TRP A 76 6.31 -8.04 -0.70
N ILE A 77 6.75 -8.67 -1.78
CA ILE A 77 7.54 -7.99 -2.83
C ILE A 77 6.72 -6.86 -3.45
N SER A 78 5.46 -7.12 -3.81
CA SER A 78 4.55 -6.10 -4.34
C SER A 78 4.31 -4.97 -3.32
N SER A 79 4.23 -5.28 -2.03
CA SER A 79 4.05 -4.26 -0.98
C SER A 79 5.26 -3.33 -0.88
N ILE A 80 6.49 -3.88 -0.95
CA ILE A 80 7.71 -3.07 -0.97
C ILE A 80 7.73 -2.18 -2.22
N ILE A 81 7.48 -2.76 -3.39
CA ILE A 81 7.45 -2.01 -4.65
C ILE A 81 6.42 -0.88 -4.59
N PHE A 82 5.23 -1.16 -4.05
CA PHE A 82 4.17 -0.17 -3.92
C PHE A 82 4.60 1.01 -3.05
N VAL A 83 5.07 0.77 -1.82
CA VAL A 83 5.46 1.86 -0.92
C VAL A 83 6.64 2.68 -1.48
N VAL A 84 7.58 2.03 -2.20
CA VAL A 84 8.68 2.74 -2.87
C VAL A 84 8.17 3.62 -4.01
N ILE A 85 7.28 3.11 -4.86
CA ILE A 85 6.69 3.88 -5.96
C ILE A 85 5.88 5.04 -5.41
N ASP A 86 5.08 4.80 -4.38
CA ASP A 86 4.24 5.79 -3.71
C ASP A 86 5.07 6.96 -3.17
N TYR A 87 6.13 6.63 -2.41
CA TYR A 87 7.08 7.62 -1.90
C TYR A 87 7.77 8.42 -3.03
N ILE A 88 8.17 7.76 -4.12
CA ILE A 88 8.79 8.44 -5.27
C ILE A 88 7.80 9.40 -5.94
N ILE A 89 6.54 8.97 -6.15
CA ILE A 89 5.53 9.83 -6.77
C ILE A 89 5.26 11.03 -5.85
N LEU A 90 5.01 10.80 -4.56
CA LEU A 90 4.72 11.86 -3.60
C LEU A 90 5.87 12.87 -3.48
N SER A 91 7.11 12.40 -3.41
CA SER A 91 8.30 13.27 -3.35
C SER A 91 8.60 14.02 -4.65
N SER A 92 8.04 13.57 -5.78
CA SER A 92 8.18 14.25 -7.08
C SER A 92 7.13 15.35 -7.33
N LEU A 93 6.10 15.45 -6.48
CA LEU A 93 5.05 16.44 -6.64
C LEU A 93 5.55 17.86 -6.35
N ILE A 94 5.03 18.83 -7.13
CA ILE A 94 5.26 20.25 -6.89
C ILE A 94 4.22 20.70 -5.86
N ILE A 95 4.70 21.11 -4.68
CA ILE A 95 3.85 21.38 -3.52
C ILE A 95 3.78 22.90 -3.27
N PRO A 96 2.57 23.48 -3.17
CA PRO A 96 2.39 24.89 -2.82
C PRO A 96 2.86 25.19 -1.39
N ILE A 97 3.22 26.44 -1.09
CA ILE A 97 3.84 26.82 0.19
C ILE A 97 2.93 26.50 1.37
N GLU A 98 1.62 26.68 1.15
CA GLU A 98 0.51 26.50 2.08
C GLU A 98 0.38 25.03 2.52
N MET A 99 0.75 24.09 1.65
CA MET A 99 0.66 22.64 1.90
C MET A 99 2.00 22.01 2.29
N LYS A 100 3.09 22.79 2.25
CA LYS A 100 4.45 22.28 2.41
C LYS A 100 4.70 21.63 3.78
N GLN A 101 4.13 22.18 4.85
CA GLN A 101 4.27 21.59 6.18
C GLN A 101 3.52 20.26 6.28
N ILE A 102 2.26 20.24 5.84
CA ILE A 102 1.40 19.05 5.87
C ILE A 102 2.05 17.90 5.08
N ILE A 103 2.55 18.18 3.87
CA ILE A 103 3.17 17.14 3.05
C ILE A 103 4.54 16.72 3.57
N LYS A 104 5.27 17.62 4.25
CA LYS A 104 6.53 17.23 4.90
C LYS A 104 6.28 16.26 6.07
N GLU A 105 5.22 16.48 6.84
CA GLU A 105 4.80 15.56 7.89
C GLU A 105 4.37 14.21 7.30
N SER A 106 3.56 14.22 6.24
CA SER A 106 3.14 12.98 5.56
C SER A 106 4.32 12.21 4.93
N LEU A 107 5.31 12.90 4.38
CA LEU A 107 6.53 12.26 3.85
C LEU A 107 7.35 11.61 4.96
N ALA A 108 7.49 12.24 6.13
CA ALA A 108 8.19 11.67 7.26
C ALA A 108 7.48 10.40 7.79
N GLU A 109 6.15 10.42 7.82
CA GLU A 109 5.36 9.23 8.14
C GLU A 109 5.57 8.12 7.10
N ALA A 110 5.53 8.46 5.82
CA ALA A 110 5.75 7.51 4.72
C ALA A 110 7.15 6.86 4.78
N GLU A 111 8.20 7.60 5.15
CA GLU A 111 9.55 7.05 5.33
C GLU A 111 9.59 5.99 6.45
N ILE A 112 8.93 6.27 7.58
CA ILE A 112 8.84 5.33 8.71
C ILE A 112 8.04 4.09 8.29
N GLU A 113 6.91 4.29 7.61
CA GLU A 113 6.06 3.21 7.12
C GLU A 113 6.80 2.32 6.12
N MET A 114 7.57 2.91 5.22
CA MET A 114 8.42 2.22 4.24
C MET A 114 9.46 1.35 4.94
N GLY A 115 10.23 1.92 5.88
CA GLY A 115 11.24 1.18 6.64
C GLY A 115 10.63 0.00 7.39
N ARG A 116 9.50 0.22 8.07
CA ARG A 116 8.76 -0.84 8.79
C ARG A 116 8.28 -1.92 7.83
N THR A 117 7.69 -1.54 6.69
CA THR A 117 7.16 -2.48 5.70
C THR A 117 8.26 -3.36 5.13
N ILE A 118 9.42 -2.80 4.79
CA ILE A 118 10.57 -3.55 4.28
C ILE A 118 11.05 -4.58 5.32
N ILE A 119 11.27 -4.17 6.57
CA ILE A 119 11.77 -5.06 7.62
C ILE A 119 10.79 -6.21 7.87
N VAL A 120 9.50 -5.89 8.04
CA VAL A 120 8.44 -6.89 8.27
C VAL A 120 8.34 -7.85 7.09
N SER A 121 8.37 -7.33 5.86
CA SER A 121 8.34 -8.13 4.62
C SER A 121 9.48 -9.14 4.55
N ILE A 122 10.70 -8.71 4.89
CA ILE A 122 11.89 -9.56 4.90
C ILE A 122 11.74 -10.67 5.92
N ILE A 123 11.37 -10.34 7.16
CA ILE A 123 11.21 -11.30 8.26
C ILE A 123 10.19 -12.38 7.87
N TRP A 124 9.02 -11.99 7.39
CA TRP A 124 7.95 -12.92 7.03
C TRP A 124 8.28 -13.75 5.78
N SER A 125 8.93 -13.16 4.78
CA SER A 125 9.38 -13.90 3.59
C SER A 125 10.41 -14.96 3.97
N LEU A 126 11.39 -14.60 4.81
CA LEU A 126 12.38 -15.56 5.33
C LEU A 126 11.74 -16.67 6.16
N TYR A 127 10.75 -16.34 6.99
CA TYR A 127 9.99 -17.32 7.75
C TYR A 127 9.30 -18.33 6.82
N ILE A 128 8.58 -17.87 5.80
CA ILE A 128 7.87 -18.76 4.86
C ILE A 128 8.84 -19.67 4.11
N ILE A 129 10.01 -19.15 3.69
CA ILE A 129 11.02 -19.92 2.95
C ILE A 129 11.71 -20.97 3.85
N LYS A 130 12.04 -20.61 5.09
CA LYS A 130 12.84 -21.48 5.99
C LYS A 130 12.01 -22.38 6.90
N SER A 131 10.74 -22.05 7.18
CA SER A 131 9.93 -22.75 8.17
C SER A 131 9.64 -24.20 7.77
N LYS A 132 10.14 -25.14 8.58
CA LYS A 132 9.84 -26.59 8.42
C LYS A 132 8.33 -26.87 8.48
N LYS A 133 7.57 -26.12 9.29
CA LYS A 133 6.11 -26.25 9.40
C LYS A 133 5.41 -25.85 8.11
N VAL A 134 5.80 -24.72 7.51
CA VAL A 134 5.24 -24.26 6.23
C VAL A 134 5.52 -25.28 5.13
N LYS A 135 6.75 -25.81 5.08
CA LYS A 135 7.10 -26.87 4.12
C LYS A 135 6.28 -28.15 4.34
N ALA A 136 6.05 -28.53 5.60
CA ALA A 136 5.25 -29.72 5.93
C ALA A 136 3.76 -29.57 5.59
N ILE A 137 3.18 -28.37 5.74
CA ILE A 137 1.75 -28.15 5.50
C ILE A 137 1.44 -27.87 4.02
N PHE A 138 2.33 -27.15 3.33
CA PHE A 138 2.03 -26.61 2.01
C PHE A 138 2.93 -27.16 0.90
N ILE A 139 4.11 -27.73 1.18
CA ILE A 139 5.03 -28.16 0.09
C ILE A 139 5.07 -29.68 -0.03
N ARG A 140 5.05 -30.39 1.10
CA ARG A 140 5.12 -31.84 1.18
C ARG A 140 3.72 -32.43 1.37
N ASN A 141 2.88 -32.26 0.35
CA ASN A 141 1.67 -33.07 0.14
C ASN A 141 1.85 -33.90 -1.12
#